data_AF-A0A955VQ39-F1
#
_entry.id   AF-A0A955VQ39-F1
#
_cell.length_a   1.000
_cell.length_b   1.000
_cell.length_c   1.000
_cell.angle_alpha   90.00
_cell.angle_beta   90.00
_cell.angle_gamma   90.00
#
_symmetry.space_group_name_H-M   'P 1'
#
loop_
_entity.id
_entity.type
_entity.pdbx_description
1 polymer ?
#
loop_
_entity_poly.entity_id
_entity_poly.type
_entity_poly.pdbx_seq_one_letter_code
_entity_poly.pdbx_strand_id
1 'polypeptide(L)'
;MSNEQPQMSPIDTAAVLSRLETENRLLFSLLKPVIRFARRCRIPLDRLVELITLGYFKDLRAGGLTVKESAEVLGKSVRTVTAISQRVKSDFFAPEAEHGLPRRIEYFLAIEPQTMAQLLESLGGEAVDNRSAIEAALASLLRDERIVAETRGGRLVYRANADYVTLTQDNWERRIDALNHLGEATLDTVISRLQENDPDAFARVFTFAATSDALGELREQVYRTLRDGTAHLEGAATDQGVGDQKYHIVFCVSPVVEDNDLQPSGAARRSRRERPTKKR
;
A
#
# COMPACT_ATOMS: atom_id res chain seq x y z
N MET A 1 14.79 -18.33 -58.06
CA MET A 1 14.88 -18.83 -56.67
C MET A 1 14.26 -17.75 -55.80
N SER A 2 13.02 -17.98 -55.39
CA SER A 2 12.18 -16.99 -54.71
C SER A 2 12.66 -16.77 -53.29
N ASN A 3 12.77 -15.51 -52.91
CA ASN A 3 13.19 -15.06 -51.59
C ASN A 3 11.93 -14.99 -50.70
N GLU A 4 11.63 -16.06 -49.98
CA GLU A 4 10.57 -16.07 -48.96
C GLU A 4 11.09 -15.35 -47.71
N GLN A 5 10.67 -14.10 -47.52
CA GLN A 5 10.77 -13.47 -46.22
C GLN A 5 9.88 -14.26 -45.23
N PRO A 6 10.37 -14.57 -44.02
CA PRO A 6 9.54 -15.23 -43.02
C PRO A 6 8.43 -14.26 -42.61
N GLN A 7 7.21 -14.56 -43.04
CA GLN A 7 6.01 -13.93 -42.50
C GLN A 7 5.98 -14.23 -41.01
N MET A 8 6.23 -13.21 -40.19
CA MET A 8 5.85 -13.25 -38.79
C MET A 8 4.35 -13.53 -38.73
N SER A 9 4.02 -14.71 -38.20
CA SER A 9 2.64 -15.11 -37.89
C SER A 9 1.93 -13.97 -37.16
N PRO A 10 0.65 -13.66 -37.47
CA PRO A 10 -0.17 -12.71 -36.74
C PRO A 10 -0.43 -13.28 -35.34
N ILE A 11 0.55 -13.13 -34.44
CA ILE A 11 0.37 -13.29 -33.00
C ILE A 11 -0.60 -12.20 -32.59
N ASP A 12 -1.87 -12.59 -32.51
CA ASP A 12 -3.07 -11.94 -32.02
C ASP A 12 -2.90 -10.51 -31.47
N THR A 13 -2.60 -9.57 -32.36
CA THR A 13 -2.45 -8.14 -32.04
C THR A 13 -3.71 -7.61 -31.36
N ALA A 14 -4.88 -8.17 -31.66
CA ALA A 14 -6.16 -7.82 -31.02
C ALA A 14 -6.22 -8.28 -29.56
N ALA A 15 -5.76 -9.50 -29.23
CA ALA A 15 -5.68 -9.96 -27.85
C ALA A 15 -4.65 -9.15 -27.02
N VAL A 16 -3.50 -8.81 -27.61
CA VAL A 16 -2.49 -7.96 -26.96
C VAL A 16 -3.00 -6.54 -26.71
N LEU A 17 -3.67 -5.93 -27.70
CA LEU A 17 -4.30 -4.62 -27.56
C LEU A 17 -5.43 -4.64 -26.53
N SER A 18 -6.21 -5.73 -26.46
CA SER A 18 -7.27 -5.92 -25.45
C SER A 18 -6.70 -6.02 -24.02
N ARG A 19 -5.57 -6.72 -23.86
CA ARG A 19 -4.87 -6.83 -22.57
C ARG A 19 -4.28 -5.48 -22.14
N LEU A 20 -3.56 -4.80 -23.02
CA LEU A 20 -2.99 -3.48 -22.73
C LEU A 20 -4.07 -2.44 -22.40
N GLU A 21 -5.19 -2.47 -23.13
CA GLU A 21 -6.35 -1.62 -22.83
C GLU A 21 -6.95 -1.94 -21.46
N THR A 22 -7.03 -3.22 -21.09
CA THR A 22 -7.51 -3.65 -19.76
C THR A 22 -6.57 -3.15 -18.67
N GLU A 23 -5.25 -3.34 -18.82
CA GLU A 23 -4.22 -2.85 -17.89
C GLU A 23 -4.30 -1.33 -17.73
N ASN A 24 -4.44 -0.58 -18.82
CA ASN A 24 -4.62 0.88 -18.80
C ASN A 24 -5.88 1.31 -18.06
N ARG A 25 -7.00 0.61 -18.25
CA ARG A 25 -8.26 0.91 -17.54
C ARG A 25 -8.18 0.60 -16.05
N LEU A 26 -7.48 -0.46 -15.68
CA LEU A 26 -7.22 -0.81 -14.28
C LEU A 26 -6.35 0.25 -13.63
N LEU A 27 -5.21 0.60 -14.22
CA LEU A 27 -4.32 1.66 -13.74
C LEU A 27 -5.05 3.01 -13.64
N PHE A 28 -5.79 3.39 -14.66
CA PHE A 28 -6.60 4.62 -14.62
C PHE A 28 -7.61 4.60 -13.47
N SER A 29 -8.23 3.45 -13.20
CA SER A 29 -9.20 3.30 -12.10
C SER A 29 -8.53 3.38 -10.73
N LEU A 30 -7.35 2.78 -10.56
CA LEU A 30 -6.52 2.86 -9.35
C LEU A 30 -5.98 4.27 -9.09
N LEU A 31 -5.75 5.07 -10.14
CA LEU A 31 -5.30 6.45 -10.02
C LEU A 31 -6.40 7.42 -9.60
N LYS A 32 -7.69 7.10 -9.80
CA LYS A 32 -8.82 7.97 -9.40
C LYS A 32 -8.78 8.41 -7.94
N PRO A 33 -8.62 7.51 -6.93
CA PRO A 33 -8.52 7.93 -5.53
C PRO A 33 -7.33 8.86 -5.29
N VAL A 34 -6.17 8.57 -5.91
CA VAL A 34 -4.96 9.42 -5.81
C VAL A 34 -5.21 10.81 -6.37
N ILE A 35 -5.83 10.92 -7.55
CA ILE A 35 -6.16 12.20 -8.19
C ILE A 35 -7.16 13.00 -7.34
N ARG A 36 -8.19 12.34 -6.80
CA ARG A 36 -9.17 12.99 -5.91
C ARG A 36 -8.52 13.51 -4.63
N PHE A 37 -7.64 12.72 -4.02
CA PHE A 37 -6.86 13.13 -2.85
C PHE A 37 -5.96 14.32 -3.16
N ALA A 38 -5.17 14.25 -4.24
CA ALA A 38 -4.30 15.33 -4.70
C ALA A 38 -5.08 16.64 -4.91
N ARG A 39 -6.25 16.55 -5.56
CA ARG A 39 -7.16 17.69 -5.76
C ARG A 39 -7.64 18.28 -4.44
N ARG A 40 -8.06 17.44 -3.48
CA ARG A 40 -8.52 17.88 -2.15
C ARG A 40 -7.41 18.58 -1.36
N CYS A 41 -6.17 18.10 -1.49
CA CYS A 41 -4.97 18.70 -0.90
C CYS A 41 -4.40 19.86 -1.72
N ARG A 42 -5.03 20.23 -2.84
CA ARG A 42 -4.56 21.27 -3.78
C ARG A 42 -3.13 21.05 -4.27
N ILE A 43 -2.75 19.79 -4.45
CA ILE A 43 -1.45 19.41 -5.00
C ILE A 43 -1.47 19.70 -6.50
N PRO A 44 -0.53 20.50 -7.03
CA PRO A 44 -0.42 20.74 -8.47
C PRO A 44 -0.14 19.45 -9.25
N LEU A 45 -0.61 19.37 -10.50
CA LEU A 45 -0.42 18.18 -11.35
C LEU A 45 1.07 17.84 -11.51
N ASP A 46 1.93 18.84 -11.71
CA ASP A 46 3.38 18.61 -11.86
C ASP A 46 3.98 17.95 -10.61
N ARG A 47 3.53 18.35 -9.42
CA ARG A 47 3.95 17.74 -8.15
C ARG A 47 3.42 16.32 -8.02
N LEU A 48 2.20 16.03 -8.50
CA LEU A 48 1.66 14.67 -8.53
C LEU A 48 2.46 13.77 -9.47
N VAL A 49 2.78 14.23 -10.69
CA VAL A 49 3.60 13.49 -11.66
C VAL A 49 4.99 13.20 -11.09
N GLU A 50 5.55 14.16 -10.36
CA GLU A 50 6.81 14.00 -9.65
C GLU A 50 6.72 12.93 -8.54
N LEU A 51 5.68 12.95 -7.70
CA LEU A 51 5.47 11.94 -6.66
C LEU A 51 5.28 10.54 -7.26
N ILE A 52 4.51 10.41 -8.35
CA ILE A 52 4.35 9.15 -9.08
C ILE A 52 5.70 8.67 -9.63
N THR A 53 6.51 9.58 -10.19
CA THR A 53 7.85 9.24 -10.67
C THR A 53 8.75 8.73 -9.54
N LEU A 54 8.72 9.38 -8.37
CA LEU A 54 9.51 8.95 -7.20
C LEU A 54 9.07 7.56 -6.71
N GLY A 55 7.76 7.36 -6.58
CA GLY A 55 7.18 6.07 -6.17
C GLY A 55 7.54 4.96 -7.16
N TYR A 56 7.40 5.21 -8.46
CA TYR A 56 7.73 4.21 -9.48
C TYR A 56 9.22 3.87 -9.50
N PHE A 57 10.10 4.87 -9.35
CA PHE A 57 11.53 4.60 -9.20
C PHE A 57 11.85 3.76 -7.95
N LYS A 58 11.20 4.04 -6.81
CA LYS A 58 11.39 3.27 -5.58
C LYS A 58 11.00 1.81 -5.77
N ASP A 59 9.89 1.56 -6.45
CA ASP A 59 9.40 0.21 -6.78
C ASP A 59 10.39 -0.56 -7.68
N LEU A 60 10.88 0.07 -8.76
CA LEU A 60 11.92 -0.53 -9.62
C LEU A 60 13.20 -0.89 -8.84
N ARG A 61 13.60 -0.02 -7.90
CA ARG A 61 14.76 -0.26 -7.02
C ARG A 61 14.54 -1.41 -6.06
N ALA A 62 13.33 -1.55 -5.51
CA ALA A 62 12.96 -2.68 -4.66
C ALA A 62 12.98 -4.01 -5.45
N GLY A 63 12.63 -3.97 -6.74
CA GLY A 63 12.80 -5.09 -7.68
C GLY A 63 14.25 -5.37 -8.12
N GLY A 64 15.24 -4.66 -7.58
CA GLY A 64 16.67 -4.91 -7.82
C GLY A 64 17.28 -4.20 -9.03
N LEU A 65 16.52 -3.42 -9.81
CA LEU A 65 17.03 -2.76 -11.01
C LEU A 65 18.06 -1.69 -10.66
N THR A 66 19.16 -1.61 -11.39
CA THR A 66 20.17 -0.55 -11.29
C THR A 66 19.60 0.82 -11.69
N VAL A 67 20.32 1.90 -11.35
CA VAL A 67 19.96 3.27 -11.78
C VAL A 67 19.89 3.38 -13.31
N LYS A 68 20.76 2.66 -14.02
CA LYS A 68 20.79 2.67 -15.49
C LYS A 68 19.55 1.99 -16.07
N GLU A 69 19.22 0.78 -15.60
CA GLU A 69 18.02 0.05 -16.04
C GLU A 69 16.75 0.81 -15.68
N SER A 70 16.70 1.42 -14.49
CA SER A 70 15.59 2.27 -14.08
C SER A 70 15.41 3.48 -15.02
N ALA A 71 16.50 4.05 -15.54
CA ALA A 71 16.44 5.16 -16.48
C ALA A 71 15.89 4.74 -17.85
N GLU A 72 16.24 3.54 -18.31
CA GLU A 72 15.70 2.94 -19.52
C GLU A 72 14.19 2.69 -19.38
N VAL A 73 13.74 2.07 -18.28
CA VAL A 73 12.31 1.83 -18.01
C VAL A 73 11.50 3.12 -17.90
N LEU A 74 12.03 4.13 -17.20
CA LEU A 74 11.35 5.42 -17.03
C LEU A 74 11.36 6.28 -18.30
N GLY A 75 12.13 5.91 -19.33
CA GLY A 75 12.35 6.75 -20.51
C GLY A 75 13.02 8.09 -20.18
N LYS A 76 13.89 8.13 -19.16
CA LYS A 76 14.57 9.35 -18.68
C LYS A 76 16.08 9.21 -18.78
N SER A 77 16.79 10.34 -18.78
CA SER A 77 18.25 10.32 -18.74
C SER A 77 18.76 9.76 -17.40
N VAL A 78 19.92 9.10 -17.41
CA VAL A 78 20.59 8.62 -16.18
C VAL A 78 20.79 9.77 -15.20
N ARG A 79 21.17 10.96 -15.68
CA ARG A 79 21.31 12.17 -14.84
C ARG A 79 20.02 12.50 -14.09
N THR A 80 18.87 12.41 -14.76
CA THR A 80 17.55 12.67 -14.16
C THR A 80 17.22 11.63 -13.10
N VAL A 81 17.48 10.36 -13.38
CA VAL A 81 17.24 9.26 -12.41
C VAL A 81 18.18 9.34 -11.22
N THR A 82 19.42 9.77 -11.39
CA THR A 82 20.33 10.04 -10.27
C THR A 82 19.78 11.14 -9.34
N ALA A 83 19.23 12.22 -9.90
CA ALA A 83 18.60 13.27 -9.11
C ALA A 83 17.34 12.77 -8.38
N ILE A 84 16.55 11.90 -9.02
CA ILE A 84 15.43 11.19 -8.38
C ILE A 84 15.93 10.32 -7.22
N SER A 85 16.97 9.51 -7.44
CA SER A 85 17.58 8.63 -6.44
C SER A 85 18.06 9.40 -5.21
N GLN A 86 18.73 10.55 -5.40
CA GLN A 86 19.15 11.42 -4.31
C GLN A 86 17.97 11.94 -3.48
N ARG A 87 16.83 12.24 -4.13
CA ARG A 87 15.63 12.71 -3.45
C ARG A 87 14.87 11.61 -2.72
N VAL A 88 14.86 10.39 -3.27
CA VAL A 88 14.38 9.20 -2.53
C VAL A 88 15.22 8.96 -1.27
N LYS A 89 16.54 9.18 -1.35
CA LYS A 89 17.43 9.06 -0.19
C LYS A 89 17.36 10.23 0.80
N SER A 90 16.75 11.35 0.42
CA SER A 90 16.52 12.49 1.31
C SER A 90 15.31 12.24 2.23
N ASP A 91 15.15 13.05 3.29
CA ASP A 91 14.18 12.93 4.41
C ASP A 91 12.71 12.64 4.04
N PHE A 92 12.34 12.69 2.77
CA PHE A 92 11.00 12.41 2.26
C PHE A 92 10.47 11.01 2.63
N PHE A 93 11.34 10.00 2.73
CA PHE A 93 10.98 8.63 3.12
C PHE A 93 11.58 8.17 4.45
N ALA A 94 12.20 9.08 5.22
CA ALA A 94 12.78 8.74 6.52
C ALA A 94 11.78 8.02 7.46
N PRO A 95 10.49 8.43 7.54
CA PRO A 95 9.50 7.71 8.36
C PRO A 95 9.26 6.26 7.91
N GLU A 96 9.30 5.99 6.60
CA GLU A 96 9.10 4.65 6.05
C GLU A 96 10.33 3.77 6.27
N ALA A 97 11.53 4.34 6.24
CA ALA A 97 12.76 3.62 6.56
C ALA A 97 12.85 3.26 8.04
N GLU A 98 12.44 4.17 8.94
CA GLU A 98 12.46 3.97 10.38
C GLU A 98 11.42 2.95 10.85
N HIS A 99 10.24 2.90 10.22
CA HIS A 99 9.16 2.00 10.62
C HIS A 99 8.97 0.75 9.73
N GLY A 100 9.49 0.77 8.50
CA GLY A 100 9.36 -0.35 7.56
C GLY A 100 10.13 -1.59 8.02
N LEU A 101 11.32 -1.42 8.61
CA LEU A 101 12.11 -2.55 9.09
C LEU A 101 11.47 -3.27 10.29
N PRO A 102 11.05 -2.58 11.38
CA PRO A 102 10.28 -3.21 12.46
C PRO A 102 9.07 -3.99 11.95
N ARG A 103 8.32 -3.46 10.98
CA ARG A 103 7.16 -4.18 10.48
C ARG A 103 7.51 -5.39 9.61
N ARG A 104 8.51 -5.29 8.73
CA ARG A 104 8.95 -6.46 7.96
C ARG A 104 9.39 -7.59 8.90
N ILE A 105 10.06 -7.24 10.00
CA ILE A 105 10.39 -8.19 11.07
C ILE A 105 9.10 -8.78 11.67
N GLU A 106 8.13 -7.97 12.09
CA GLU A 106 6.85 -8.47 12.61
C GLU A 106 6.10 -9.36 11.61
N TYR A 107 6.11 -9.02 10.32
CA TYR A 107 5.52 -9.84 9.26
C TYR A 107 6.15 -11.24 9.23
N PHE A 108 7.48 -11.34 9.18
CA PHE A 108 8.15 -12.64 9.24
C PHE A 108 7.90 -13.38 10.57
N LEU A 109 7.86 -12.66 11.69
CA LEU A 109 7.61 -13.23 13.00
C LEU A 109 6.14 -13.60 13.26
N ALA A 110 5.22 -13.08 12.46
CA ALA A 110 3.83 -13.50 12.43
C ALA A 110 3.67 -14.81 11.66
N ILE A 111 4.48 -15.03 10.61
CA ILE A 111 4.50 -16.29 9.85
C ILE A 111 5.00 -17.44 10.73
N GLU A 112 6.16 -17.26 11.34
CA GLU A 112 6.76 -18.27 12.20
C GLU A 112 7.72 -17.65 13.21
N PRO A 113 7.95 -18.30 14.36
CA PRO A 113 9.00 -17.89 15.28
C PRO A 113 10.38 -18.05 14.64
N GLN A 114 11.16 -16.97 14.56
CA GLN A 114 12.48 -16.96 13.92
C GLN A 114 13.61 -16.53 14.86
N THR A 115 14.80 -17.06 14.63
CA THR A 115 16.05 -16.58 15.21
C THR A 115 16.58 -15.36 14.46
N MET A 116 17.52 -14.62 15.06
CA MET A 116 18.22 -13.52 14.37
C MET A 116 18.84 -13.95 13.04
N ALA A 117 19.42 -15.15 12.97
CA ALA A 117 20.06 -15.66 11.76
C ALA A 117 19.03 -15.88 10.64
N GLN A 118 17.86 -16.42 10.97
CA GLN A 118 16.76 -16.63 10.03
C GLN A 118 16.17 -15.30 9.56
N LEU A 119 15.97 -14.33 10.47
CA LEU A 119 15.51 -12.99 10.08
C LEU A 119 16.46 -12.31 9.10
N LEU A 120 17.77 -12.41 9.31
CA LEU A 120 18.78 -11.87 8.38
C LEU A 120 18.69 -12.49 6.98
N GLU A 121 18.39 -13.80 6.91
CA GLU A 121 18.20 -14.52 5.65
C GLU A 121 16.88 -14.14 4.99
N SER A 122 15.76 -14.18 5.72
CA SER A 122 14.42 -13.85 5.21
C SER A 122 14.29 -12.40 4.75
N LEU A 123 15.00 -11.45 5.36
CA LEU A 123 14.92 -10.04 5.00
C LEU A 123 15.70 -9.67 3.73
N GLY A 124 16.71 -10.47 3.34
CA GLY A 124 17.42 -10.42 2.06
C GLY A 124 18.07 -9.07 1.64
N GLY A 125 18.94 -9.12 0.60
CA GLY A 125 19.11 -8.03 -0.37
C GLY A 125 20.21 -6.97 -0.17
N GLU A 126 20.51 -6.48 1.03
CA GLU A 126 21.55 -5.44 1.27
C GLU A 126 22.27 -5.67 2.63
N ALA A 127 22.43 -6.95 3.01
CA ALA A 127 22.53 -7.37 4.41
C ALA A 127 23.92 -7.29 5.10
N VAL A 128 24.92 -6.61 4.53
CA VAL A 128 26.19 -6.43 5.25
C VAL A 128 26.13 -5.24 6.23
N ASP A 129 25.29 -4.23 5.97
CA ASP A 129 25.11 -3.05 6.85
C ASP A 129 23.85 -3.13 7.75
N ASN A 130 23.03 -4.17 7.64
CA ASN A 130 21.68 -4.22 8.25
C ASN A 130 21.57 -4.94 9.60
N ARG A 131 22.61 -5.64 10.08
CA ARG A 131 22.50 -6.37 11.36
C ARG A 131 22.21 -5.46 12.55
N SER A 132 22.94 -4.36 12.65
CA SER A 132 22.75 -3.35 13.72
C SER A 132 21.34 -2.73 13.65
N ALA A 133 20.84 -2.48 12.44
CA ALA A 133 19.50 -1.95 12.23
C ALA A 133 18.41 -2.96 12.64
N ILE A 134 18.58 -4.24 12.31
CA ILE A 134 17.67 -5.32 12.72
C ILE A 134 17.70 -5.52 14.24
N GLU A 135 18.88 -5.46 14.86
CA GLU A 135 19.03 -5.53 16.32
C GLU A 135 18.33 -4.35 17.01
N ALA A 136 18.51 -3.12 16.50
CA ALA A 136 17.83 -1.94 17.01
C ALA A 136 16.30 -2.03 16.84
N ALA A 137 15.83 -2.51 15.69
CA ALA A 137 14.42 -2.72 15.41
C ALA A 137 13.81 -3.77 16.35
N LEU A 138 14.46 -4.93 16.51
CA LEU A 138 14.03 -5.97 17.46
C LEU A 138 14.00 -5.46 18.90
N ALA A 139 15.00 -4.67 19.31
CA ALA A 139 15.02 -4.06 20.63
C ALA A 139 13.85 -3.07 20.83
N SER A 140 13.49 -2.31 19.79
CA SER A 140 12.30 -1.45 19.83
C SER A 140 11.02 -2.28 19.92
N LEU A 141 10.87 -3.31 19.08
CA LEU A 141 9.69 -4.18 19.08
C LEU A 141 9.49 -4.92 20.41
N LEU A 142 10.57 -5.38 21.04
CA LEU A 142 10.53 -6.00 22.38
C LEU A 142 10.15 -4.99 23.46
N ARG A 143 10.72 -3.78 23.42
CA ARG A 143 10.41 -2.70 24.36
C ARG A 143 8.95 -2.28 24.28
N ASP A 144 8.41 -2.25 23.07
CA ASP A 144 7.03 -1.92 22.76
C ASP A 144 6.09 -3.14 22.95
N GLU A 145 6.59 -4.29 23.43
CA GLU A 145 5.85 -5.54 23.65
C GLU A 145 5.15 -6.11 22.40
N ARG A 146 5.61 -5.73 21.19
CA ARG A 146 5.03 -6.15 19.90
C ARG A 146 5.43 -7.55 19.49
N ILE A 147 6.59 -7.96 19.99
CA ILE A 147 7.13 -9.31 19.83
C ILE A 147 7.57 -9.79 21.21
N VAL A 148 7.65 -11.11 21.36
CA VAL A 148 8.23 -11.74 22.54
C VAL A 148 9.44 -12.57 22.13
N ALA A 149 10.42 -12.66 23.03
CA ALA A 149 11.59 -13.50 22.84
C ALA A 149 11.53 -14.69 23.80
N GLU A 150 11.68 -15.89 23.27
CA GLU A 150 11.68 -17.15 24.01
C GLU A 150 12.98 -17.91 23.73
N THR A 151 13.51 -18.57 24.76
CA THR A 151 14.66 -19.46 24.57
C THR A 151 14.16 -20.86 24.19
N ARG A 152 14.44 -21.30 22.96
CA ARG A 152 14.15 -22.67 22.49
C ARG A 152 15.44 -23.36 22.09
N GLY A 153 15.74 -24.50 22.71
CA GLY A 153 16.95 -25.27 22.42
C GLY A 153 18.25 -24.47 22.63
N GLY A 154 18.28 -23.57 23.61
CA GLY A 154 19.44 -22.71 23.89
C GLY A 154 19.65 -21.54 22.92
N ARG A 155 18.71 -21.30 22.00
CA ARG A 155 18.73 -20.16 21.07
C ARG A 155 17.57 -19.22 21.36
N LEU A 156 17.81 -17.92 21.17
CA LEU A 156 16.77 -16.90 21.28
C LEU A 156 15.94 -16.92 20.00
N VAL A 157 14.65 -17.17 20.16
CA VAL A 157 13.65 -17.19 19.09
C VAL A 157 12.65 -16.08 19.37
N TYR A 158 12.42 -15.22 18.38
CA TYR A 158 11.43 -14.15 18.45
C TYR A 158 10.12 -14.65 17.84
N ARG A 159 8.98 -14.17 18.34
CA ARG A 159 7.66 -14.37 17.72
C ARG A 159 6.79 -13.13 17.88
N ALA A 160 5.82 -12.93 17.00
CA ALA A 160 4.83 -11.89 17.18
C ALA A 160 4.07 -12.08 18.51
N ASN A 161 3.81 -10.97 19.20
CA ASN A 161 2.95 -10.98 20.38
C ASN A 161 1.49 -10.90 19.92
N ALA A 162 0.76 -12.03 20.03
CA ALA A 162 -0.65 -12.12 19.64
C ALA A 162 -1.54 -11.11 20.39
N ASP A 163 -1.17 -10.74 21.61
CA ASP A 163 -1.94 -9.79 22.44
C ASP A 163 -1.70 -8.32 22.02
N TYR A 164 -0.57 -8.02 21.37
CA TYR A 164 -0.21 -6.66 20.96
C TYR A 164 -0.82 -6.22 19.62
N VAL A 165 -1.34 -7.16 18.81
CA VAL A 165 -2.12 -6.85 17.58
C VAL A 165 -3.29 -5.88 17.85
N THR A 166 -3.60 -5.66 19.13
CA THR A 166 -4.70 -4.87 19.67
C THR A 166 -4.40 -3.36 19.89
N LEU A 167 -3.18 -2.83 19.67
CA LEU A 167 -2.86 -1.43 20.01
C LEU A 167 -2.64 -0.51 18.80
N THR A 168 -3.73 0.17 18.42
CA THR A 168 -3.74 1.33 17.52
C THR A 168 -3.03 2.51 18.21
N GLN A 169 -1.71 2.65 18.06
CA GLN A 169 -1.06 3.91 18.43
C GLN A 169 -1.28 4.96 17.34
N ASP A 170 -1.65 6.17 17.76
CA ASP A 170 -2.12 7.24 16.89
C ASP A 170 -1.01 8.25 16.52
N ASN A 171 0.10 7.77 15.97
CA ASN A 171 1.12 8.65 15.39
C ASN A 171 1.00 8.74 13.86
N TRP A 172 1.48 9.84 13.29
CA TRP A 172 1.29 10.15 11.86
C TRP A 172 1.95 9.12 10.95
N GLU A 173 3.11 8.62 11.36
CA GLU A 173 3.91 7.66 10.64
C GLU A 173 3.19 6.32 10.51
N ARG A 174 2.57 5.81 11.59
CA ARG A 174 1.72 4.60 11.53
C ARG A 174 0.48 4.80 10.67
N ARG A 175 -0.10 6.00 10.60
CA ARG A 175 -1.25 6.27 9.71
C ARG A 175 -0.87 6.19 8.23
N ILE A 176 0.28 6.76 7.86
CA ILE A 176 0.80 6.69 6.48
C ILE A 176 1.09 5.25 6.09
N ASP A 177 1.68 4.51 6.99
CA ASP A 177 2.07 3.15 6.67
C ASP A 177 0.86 2.18 6.72
N ALA A 178 -0.14 2.39 7.60
CA ALA A 178 -1.42 1.68 7.52
C ALA A 178 -2.13 1.95 6.18
N LEU A 179 -2.02 3.17 5.66
CA LEU A 179 -2.50 3.52 4.32
C LEU A 179 -1.73 2.76 3.22
N ASN A 180 -0.41 2.59 3.36
CA ASN A 180 0.37 1.78 2.40
C ASN A 180 -0.11 0.33 2.38
N HIS A 181 -0.34 -0.30 3.53
CA HIS A 181 -0.85 -1.68 3.61
C HIS A 181 -2.26 -1.83 3.05
N LEU A 182 -3.14 -0.85 3.31
CA LEU A 182 -4.45 -0.77 2.66
C LEU A 182 -4.29 -0.72 1.13
N GLY A 183 -3.35 0.09 0.64
CA GLY A 183 -3.02 0.21 -0.78
C GLY A 183 -2.55 -1.12 -1.39
N GLU A 184 -1.61 -1.79 -0.73
CA GLU A 184 -1.06 -3.10 -1.13
C GLU A 184 -2.15 -4.17 -1.18
N ALA A 185 -2.88 -4.38 -0.09
CA ALA A 185 -3.94 -5.38 -0.05
C ALA A 185 -5.07 -5.08 -1.06
N THR A 186 -5.35 -3.80 -1.33
CA THR A 186 -6.29 -3.40 -2.40
C THR A 186 -5.75 -3.75 -3.78
N LEU A 187 -4.45 -3.51 -4.02
CA LEU A 187 -3.78 -3.86 -5.28
C LEU A 187 -3.78 -5.38 -5.49
N ASP A 188 -3.38 -6.16 -4.49
CA ASP A 188 -3.38 -7.62 -4.53
C ASP A 188 -4.78 -8.16 -4.84
N THR A 189 -5.80 -7.63 -4.15
CA THR A 189 -7.20 -8.00 -4.43
C THR A 189 -7.60 -7.66 -5.87
N VAL A 190 -7.14 -6.53 -6.41
CA VAL A 190 -7.42 -6.14 -7.80
C VAL A 190 -6.72 -7.07 -8.79
N ILE A 191 -5.45 -7.41 -8.56
CA ILE A 191 -4.68 -8.32 -9.41
C ILE A 191 -5.31 -9.71 -9.38
N SER A 192 -5.45 -10.31 -8.20
CA SER A 192 -5.97 -11.67 -8.07
C SER A 192 -7.39 -11.79 -8.61
N ARG A 193 -8.24 -10.79 -8.36
CA ARG A 193 -9.63 -10.83 -8.83
C ARG A 193 -9.79 -10.51 -10.32
N LEU A 194 -9.14 -9.46 -10.83
CA LEU A 194 -9.42 -8.91 -12.17
C LEU A 194 -8.43 -9.36 -13.24
N GLN A 195 -7.24 -9.83 -12.85
CA GLN A 195 -6.23 -10.35 -13.77
C GLN A 195 -6.09 -11.87 -13.67
N GLU A 196 -6.04 -12.41 -12.45
CA GLU A 196 -5.79 -13.85 -12.23
C GLU A 196 -7.09 -14.68 -12.16
N ASN A 197 -8.24 -14.03 -11.97
CA ASN A 197 -9.56 -14.66 -11.78
C ASN A 197 -9.60 -15.64 -10.60
N ASP A 198 -8.87 -15.33 -9.52
CA ASP A 198 -8.91 -16.09 -8.28
C ASP A 198 -10.34 -16.05 -7.68
N PRO A 199 -11.01 -17.20 -7.50
CA PRO A 199 -12.35 -17.25 -6.92
C PRO A 199 -12.41 -16.79 -5.46
N ASP A 200 -11.29 -16.88 -4.73
CA ASP A 200 -11.17 -16.50 -3.33
C ASP A 200 -10.88 -14.99 -3.17
N ALA A 201 -10.45 -14.30 -4.23
CA ALA A 201 -10.26 -12.86 -4.24
C ALA A 201 -11.60 -12.10 -4.40
N PHE A 202 -12.04 -11.41 -3.34
CA PHE A 202 -13.28 -10.65 -3.36
C PHE A 202 -13.14 -9.23 -2.80
N ALA A 203 -13.88 -8.30 -3.41
CA ALA A 203 -14.13 -6.97 -2.86
C ALA A 203 -15.65 -6.78 -2.74
N ARG A 204 -16.12 -6.29 -1.59
CA ARG A 204 -17.53 -5.99 -1.32
C ARG A 204 -17.64 -4.59 -0.72
N VAL A 205 -18.59 -3.82 -1.23
CA VAL A 205 -18.88 -2.47 -0.74
C VAL A 205 -20.31 -2.48 -0.21
N PHE A 206 -20.46 -2.13 1.06
CA PHE A 206 -21.75 -1.98 1.72
C PHE A 206 -22.03 -0.49 1.92
N THR A 207 -23.23 -0.04 1.54
CA THR A 207 -23.69 1.34 1.75
C THR A 207 -24.98 1.29 2.54
N PHE A 208 -24.99 1.89 3.72
CA PHE A 208 -26.11 1.85 4.66
C PHE A 208 -26.14 3.11 5.53
N ALA A 209 -27.29 3.37 6.16
CA ALA A 209 -27.46 4.44 7.14
C ALA A 209 -27.42 3.86 8.56
N ALA A 210 -26.71 4.52 9.47
CA ALA A 210 -26.63 4.16 10.88
C ALA A 210 -26.35 5.40 11.72
N THR A 211 -26.72 5.36 13.01
CA THR A 211 -26.26 6.34 14.01
C THR A 211 -24.79 6.12 14.35
N SER A 212 -24.10 7.13 14.87
CA SER A 212 -22.70 7.00 15.31
C SER A 212 -22.50 5.89 16.34
N ASP A 213 -23.43 5.73 17.29
CA ASP A 213 -23.32 4.71 18.35
C ASP A 213 -23.44 3.30 17.77
N ALA A 214 -24.50 3.03 17.00
CA ALA A 214 -24.66 1.76 16.28
C ALA A 214 -23.48 1.45 15.33
N LEU A 215 -22.88 2.48 14.71
CA LEU A 215 -21.68 2.30 13.88
C LEU A 215 -20.46 1.89 14.73
N GLY A 216 -20.32 2.47 15.92
CA GLY A 216 -19.31 2.07 16.90
C GLY A 216 -19.48 0.62 17.34
N GLU A 217 -20.71 0.21 17.67
CA GLU A 217 -21.02 -1.18 18.04
C GLU A 217 -20.71 -2.16 16.91
N LEU A 218 -21.13 -1.85 15.68
CA LEU A 218 -20.83 -2.66 14.51
C LEU A 218 -19.32 -2.79 14.29
N ARG A 219 -18.56 -1.70 14.46
CA ARG A 219 -17.09 -1.73 14.32
C ARG A 219 -16.45 -2.70 15.31
N GLU A 220 -16.82 -2.64 16.59
CA GLU A 220 -16.29 -3.54 17.62
C GLU A 220 -16.72 -4.99 17.39
N GLN A 221 -17.92 -5.22 16.87
CA GLN A 221 -18.38 -6.55 16.50
C GLN A 221 -17.57 -7.12 15.34
N VAL A 222 -17.44 -6.37 14.23
CA VAL A 222 -16.66 -6.80 13.06
C VAL A 222 -15.21 -7.05 13.44
N TYR A 223 -14.60 -6.15 14.22
CA TYR A 223 -13.22 -6.32 14.67
C TYR A 223 -13.01 -7.62 15.45
N ARG A 224 -13.87 -7.91 16.44
CA ARG A 224 -13.81 -9.16 17.20
C ARG A 224 -14.00 -10.37 16.31
N THR A 225 -15.02 -10.36 15.45
CA THR A 225 -15.31 -11.48 14.54
C THR A 225 -14.15 -11.75 13.58
N LEU A 226 -13.58 -10.71 12.98
CA LEU A 226 -12.44 -10.85 12.08
C LEU A 226 -11.22 -11.37 12.84
N ARG A 227 -10.87 -10.77 13.98
CA ARG A 227 -9.71 -11.18 14.78
C ARG A 227 -9.79 -12.65 15.21
N ASP A 228 -10.92 -13.04 15.80
CA ASP A 228 -11.09 -14.40 16.31
C ASP A 228 -11.15 -15.41 15.15
N GLY A 229 -11.77 -15.03 14.02
CA GLY A 229 -11.81 -15.84 12.81
C GLY A 229 -10.44 -16.03 12.15
N THR A 230 -9.64 -14.96 12.02
CA THR A 230 -8.30 -15.05 11.42
C THR A 230 -7.35 -15.84 12.31
N ALA A 231 -7.39 -15.65 13.63
CA ALA A 231 -6.57 -16.42 14.56
C ALA A 231 -6.89 -17.93 14.51
N HIS A 232 -8.17 -18.28 14.38
CA HIS A 232 -8.60 -19.67 14.20
C HIS A 232 -8.08 -20.27 12.88
N LEU A 233 -8.23 -19.55 11.77
CA LEU A 233 -7.75 -19.99 10.46
C LEU A 233 -6.23 -20.16 10.42
N GLU A 234 -5.50 -19.23 11.03
CA GLU A 234 -4.04 -19.29 11.13
C GLU A 234 -3.57 -20.47 11.98
N GLY A 235 -4.22 -20.73 13.11
CA GLY A 235 -3.94 -21.92 13.92
C GLY A 235 -4.18 -23.22 13.15
N ALA A 236 -5.32 -23.32 12.44
CA ALA A 236 -5.65 -24.48 11.63
C ALA A 236 -4.69 -24.68 10.44
N ALA A 237 -4.29 -23.60 9.77
CA ALA A 237 -3.29 -23.64 8.69
C ALA A 237 -1.93 -24.11 9.20
N THR A 238 -1.51 -23.62 10.37
CA THR A 238 -0.29 -24.06 11.05
C THR A 238 -0.31 -25.56 11.35
N ASP A 239 -1.41 -26.06 11.94
CA ASP A 239 -1.58 -27.48 12.25
C ASP A 239 -1.56 -28.38 10.99
N GLN A 240 -1.99 -27.84 9.85
CA GLN A 240 -2.01 -28.53 8.56
C GLN A 240 -0.71 -28.37 7.75
N GLY A 241 0.25 -27.57 8.24
CA GLY A 241 1.50 -27.28 7.53
C GLY A 241 1.32 -26.40 6.28
N VAL A 242 0.22 -25.66 6.18
CA VAL A 242 -0.05 -24.72 5.08
C VAL A 242 0.44 -23.33 5.48
N GLY A 243 1.76 -23.12 5.38
CA GLY A 243 2.40 -21.85 5.75
C GLY A 243 2.46 -20.82 4.62
N ASP A 244 2.41 -21.27 3.37
CA ASP A 244 2.80 -20.46 2.21
C ASP A 244 1.66 -19.61 1.65
N GLN A 245 0.40 -19.96 1.93
CA GLN A 245 -0.76 -19.20 1.45
C GLN A 245 -1.15 -18.13 2.46
N LYS A 246 -1.16 -16.87 2.02
CA LYS A 246 -1.47 -15.71 2.86
C LYS A 246 -2.68 -14.98 2.29
N TYR A 247 -3.47 -14.43 3.20
CA TYR A 247 -4.66 -13.68 2.87
C TYR A 247 -4.63 -12.34 3.61
N HIS A 248 -5.01 -11.29 2.90
CA HIS A 248 -5.16 -9.95 3.48
C HIS A 248 -6.64 -9.61 3.56
N ILE A 249 -7.09 -9.19 4.74
CA ILE A 249 -8.43 -8.62 4.93
C ILE A 249 -8.26 -7.17 5.32
N VAL A 250 -8.82 -6.27 4.49
CA VAL A 250 -8.92 -4.86 4.85
C VAL A 250 -10.38 -4.48 5.02
N PHE A 251 -10.69 -3.97 6.19
CA PHE A 251 -12.00 -3.44 6.52
C PHE A 251 -11.90 -1.95 6.81
N CYS A 252 -12.52 -1.14 5.96
CA CYS A 252 -12.57 0.31 6.12
C CYS A 252 -14.00 0.76 6.35
N VAL A 253 -14.18 1.63 7.34
CA VAL A 253 -15.44 2.33 7.60
C VAL A 253 -15.14 3.82 7.54
N SER A 254 -15.87 4.53 6.70
CA SER A 254 -15.79 6.00 6.60
C SER A 254 -17.19 6.56 6.45
N PRO A 255 -17.53 7.67 7.13
CA PRO A 255 -18.76 8.38 6.81
C PRO A 255 -18.72 8.84 5.35
N VAL A 256 -19.83 8.63 4.64
CA VAL A 256 -19.98 9.17 3.28
C VAL A 256 -20.25 10.66 3.41
N VAL A 257 -19.24 11.48 3.07
CA VAL A 257 -19.42 12.92 2.93
C VAL A 257 -19.87 13.17 1.49
N GLU A 258 -21.10 13.65 1.31
CA GLU A 258 -21.54 14.12 -0.01
C GLU A 258 -20.60 15.24 -0.48
N ASP A 259 -20.10 15.12 -1.71
CA ASP A 259 -19.12 16.03 -2.31
C ASP A 259 -19.79 17.37 -2.74
N ASN A 260 -20.68 17.92 -1.90
CA ASN A 260 -21.45 19.14 -2.14
C ASN A 260 -20.61 20.42 -1.91
N ASP A 261 -19.47 20.33 -1.21
CA ASP A 261 -18.65 21.48 -0.80
C ASP A 261 -17.59 21.92 -1.82
N LEU A 262 -17.56 21.33 -3.02
CA LEU A 262 -16.62 21.71 -4.08
C LEU A 262 -17.23 22.65 -5.13
N GLN A 263 -18.40 23.24 -4.87
CA GLN A 263 -18.79 24.42 -5.65
C GLN A 263 -17.76 25.53 -5.37
N PRO A 264 -17.11 26.10 -6.39
CA PRO A 264 -16.22 27.23 -6.18
C PRO A 264 -17.06 28.34 -5.53
N SER A 265 -16.66 28.80 -4.34
CA SER A 265 -17.30 29.92 -3.64
C SER A 265 -17.14 31.28 -4.37
N GLY A 266 -16.90 31.25 -5.68
CA GLY A 266 -16.61 32.37 -6.57
C GLY A 266 -17.78 32.84 -7.42
N ALA A 267 -19.02 32.41 -7.18
CA ALA A 267 -20.17 33.14 -7.68
C ALA A 267 -20.49 34.26 -6.68
N ALA A 268 -19.68 35.31 -6.71
CA ALA A 268 -20.03 36.61 -6.15
C ALA A 268 -21.49 36.90 -6.53
N ARG A 269 -22.39 36.86 -5.54
CA ARG A 269 -23.72 37.46 -5.63
C ARG A 269 -23.47 38.89 -6.09
N ARG A 270 -23.62 39.14 -7.40
CA ARG A 270 -23.70 40.49 -7.94
C ARG A 270 -24.87 41.13 -7.20
N SER A 271 -24.55 41.96 -6.21
CA SER A 271 -25.51 42.83 -5.56
C SER A 271 -26.18 43.60 -6.70
N ARG A 272 -27.48 43.38 -6.80
CA ARG A 272 -28.36 44.04 -7.75
C ARG A 272 -28.25 45.53 -7.44
N ARG A 273 -27.46 46.28 -8.22
CA ARG A 273 -27.44 47.74 -8.18
C ARG A 273 -28.87 48.21 -8.39
N GLU A 274 -29.51 48.65 -7.32
CA GLU A 274 -30.75 49.42 -7.39
C GLU A 274 -30.48 50.65 -8.25
N ARG A 275 -31.22 50.78 -9.34
CA ARG A 275 -31.25 52.02 -10.13
C ARG A 275 -31.99 53.07 -9.30
N PRO A 276 -31.45 54.27 -9.10
CA PRO A 276 -32.20 55.34 -8.45
C PRO A 276 -33.34 55.78 -9.37
N THR A 277 -34.57 55.63 -8.90
CA THR A 277 -35.76 56.24 -9.51
C THR A 277 -35.64 57.76 -9.42
N LYS A 278 -35.51 58.42 -10.58
CA LYS A 278 -35.69 59.87 -10.71
C LYS A 278 -37.14 60.22 -10.36
N LYS A 279 -37.34 60.98 -9.28
CA LYS A 279 -38.60 61.71 -9.06
C LYS A 279 -38.64 62.91 -10.01
N ARG A 280 -39.74 63.04 -10.75
CA ARG A 280 -40.29 64.30 -11.24
C ARG A 280 -41.52 64.60 -10.41
#